data_AF-A0A9D0IFB3-F1
#
_entry.id   AF-A0A9D0IFB3-F1
#
_cell.length_a   1.000
_cell.length_b   1.000
_cell.length_c   1.000
_cell.angle_alpha   90.00
_cell.angle_beta   90.00
_cell.angle_gamma   90.00
#
_symmetry.space_group_name_H-M   'P 1'
#
loop_
_entity.id
_entity.type
_entity.pdbx_description
1 polymer ?
#
loop_
_entity_poly.entity_id
_entity_poly.type
_entity_poly.pdbx_seq_one_letter_code
_entity_poly.pdbx_strand_id
1 'polypeptide(L)'
;MSTKKGFLAISLLLALFAQAMGHAWTASITFDEGPHLAVGYTTLRTGDWRLQPVHIHPPLANVMAAAPLLLQSDLPDPRTVEGWEIASLSAVTDAVVWRYPHPARPAPAGRLPIILLTMLLAALVFRWAADRYGMWGGLLALALLAFDPNLIAHGSLITTDMAVTLFIVLTLYLLDRYRRRPSPRRLPAVGVALGMALASKVSALLLVPTVGLLLLLLPQVHPLLRRLGAALVALLLAGLTLWAVYGFQVASLPGIPFPIPAATHLAIYRSLQEHYRLGHPAFLMGRNGERGWWYYFPVAFALKTPLPMLLLLAFAAICKLRIANCKLQSAICNLQSAIRNSPLTLFPALYALSALFSSVDIGYRHLLPLLPFLYIFVARLAADRRRPTA
;
A
#
# COMPACT_ATOMS: atom_id res chain seq x y z
N MET A 1 -24.55 -16.74 0.57
CA MET A 1 -24.69 -15.28 0.80
C MET A 1 -26.18 -14.97 0.69
N SER A 2 -26.80 -14.20 1.59
CA SER A 2 -28.15 -13.69 1.27
C SER A 2 -28.01 -12.80 0.04
N THR A 3 -28.76 -13.08 -1.02
CA THR A 3 -28.70 -12.39 -2.32
C THR A 3 -28.72 -10.87 -2.17
N LYS A 4 -29.51 -10.35 -1.24
CA LYS A 4 -29.60 -8.90 -0.94
C LYS A 4 -28.28 -8.30 -0.43
N LYS A 5 -27.56 -8.98 0.47
CA LYS A 5 -26.29 -8.48 1.03
C LYS A 5 -25.17 -8.50 -0.02
N GLY A 6 -25.20 -9.46 -0.93
CA GLY A 6 -24.28 -9.50 -2.06
C GLY A 6 -24.50 -8.37 -3.04
N PHE A 7 -25.76 -8.08 -3.37
CA PHE A 7 -26.11 -6.95 -4.20
C PHE A 7 -25.56 -5.64 -3.62
N LEU A 8 -25.75 -5.39 -2.32
CA LEU A 8 -25.25 -4.17 -1.67
C LEU A 8 -23.72 -4.02 -1.75
N ALA A 9 -22.96 -5.11 -1.55
CA ALA A 9 -21.51 -5.06 -1.67
C ALA A 9 -21.07 -4.71 -3.11
N ILE A 10 -21.74 -5.29 -4.11
CA ILE A 10 -21.48 -4.98 -5.53
C ILE A 10 -21.85 -3.52 -5.83
N SER A 11 -22.98 -3.02 -5.35
CA SER A 11 -23.38 -1.62 -5.54
C SER A 11 -22.37 -0.64 -4.96
N LEU A 12 -21.84 -0.91 -3.76
CA LEU A 12 -20.79 -0.07 -3.15
C LEU A 12 -19.49 -0.09 -3.96
N LEU A 13 -19.09 -1.25 -4.48
CA LEU A 13 -17.92 -1.36 -5.36
C LEU A 13 -18.14 -0.59 -6.67
N LEU A 14 -19.32 -0.69 -7.28
CA LEU A 14 -19.66 0.06 -8.49
C LEU A 14 -19.70 1.56 -8.22
N ALA A 15 -20.20 2.00 -7.06
CA ALA A 15 -20.16 3.41 -6.68
C ALA A 15 -18.72 3.93 -6.51
N LEU A 16 -17.83 3.17 -5.88
CA LEU A 16 -16.41 3.51 -5.78
C LEU A 16 -15.76 3.61 -7.18
N PHE A 17 -16.01 2.61 -8.03
CA PHE A 17 -15.50 2.61 -9.40
C PHE A 17 -16.00 3.81 -10.20
N ALA A 18 -17.29 4.11 -10.15
CA ALA A 18 -17.89 5.23 -10.86
C ALA A 18 -17.32 6.58 -10.39
N GLN A 19 -17.13 6.78 -9.08
CA GLN A 19 -16.52 7.99 -8.53
C GLN A 19 -15.06 8.13 -8.97
N ALA A 20 -14.27 7.06 -8.85
CA ALA A 20 -12.85 7.06 -9.24
C ALA A 20 -12.67 7.27 -10.75
N MET A 21 -13.53 6.65 -11.57
CA MET A 21 -13.54 6.83 -13.01
C MET A 21 -13.97 8.25 -13.39
N GLY A 22 -15.02 8.77 -12.76
CA GLY A 22 -15.47 10.16 -12.94
C GLY A 22 -14.34 11.16 -12.67
N HIS A 23 -13.57 10.96 -11.60
CA HIS A 23 -12.38 11.77 -11.34
C HIS A 23 -11.29 11.56 -12.41
N ALA A 24 -11.02 10.31 -12.82
CA ALA A 24 -9.98 10.01 -13.79
C ALA A 24 -10.18 10.69 -15.16
N TRP A 25 -11.44 10.88 -15.58
CA TRP A 25 -11.79 11.55 -16.83
C TRP A 25 -11.88 13.07 -16.74
N THR A 26 -12.26 13.61 -15.58
CA THR A 26 -12.52 15.05 -15.43
C THR A 26 -11.33 15.83 -14.87
N ALA A 27 -10.47 15.19 -14.08
CA ALA A 27 -9.31 15.84 -13.49
C ALA A 27 -8.13 15.88 -14.45
N SER A 28 -7.47 17.03 -14.55
CA SER A 28 -6.16 17.16 -15.18
C SER A 28 -5.14 16.25 -14.49
N ILE A 29 -4.08 15.92 -15.22
CA ILE A 29 -2.93 15.20 -14.69
C ILE A 29 -2.19 16.08 -13.66
N THR A 30 -1.84 15.47 -12.53
CA THR A 30 -1.10 16.12 -11.45
C THR A 30 0.40 15.95 -11.63
N PHE A 31 1.20 16.78 -10.96
CA PHE A 31 2.66 16.82 -11.14
C PHE A 31 3.33 15.46 -10.92
N ASP A 32 2.95 14.74 -9.86
CA ASP A 32 3.56 13.45 -9.51
C ASP A 32 3.23 12.32 -10.52
N GLU A 33 2.09 12.43 -11.23
CA GLU A 33 1.63 11.38 -12.14
C GLU A 33 2.51 11.22 -13.37
N GLY A 34 3.04 12.33 -13.90
CA GLY A 34 3.89 12.32 -15.09
C GLY A 34 5.14 11.47 -14.92
N PRO A 35 5.99 11.73 -13.91
CA PRO A 35 7.19 10.94 -13.66
C PRO A 35 6.90 9.46 -13.38
N HIS A 36 5.84 9.14 -12.63
CA HIS A 36 5.40 7.76 -12.40
C HIS A 36 5.08 7.05 -13.73
N LEU A 37 4.34 7.71 -14.61
CA LEU A 37 3.93 7.16 -15.91
C LEU A 37 5.11 7.03 -16.87
N ALA A 38 5.97 8.05 -16.95
CA ALA A 38 7.13 8.09 -17.83
C ALA A 38 8.16 6.98 -17.48
N VAL A 39 8.46 6.79 -16.19
CA VAL A 39 9.37 5.73 -15.73
C VAL A 39 8.81 4.35 -16.01
N GLY A 40 7.50 4.16 -15.78
CA GLY A 40 6.81 2.90 -16.09
C GLY A 40 6.87 2.57 -17.58
N TYR A 41 6.54 3.54 -18.44
CA TYR A 41 6.54 3.38 -19.89
C TYR A 41 7.95 3.09 -20.40
N THR A 42 8.95 3.82 -19.91
CA THR A 42 10.35 3.59 -20.24
C THR A 42 10.78 2.16 -19.90
N THR A 43 10.52 1.74 -18.67
CA THR A 43 10.88 0.39 -18.20
C THR A 43 10.28 -0.69 -19.11
N LEU A 44 9.00 -0.55 -19.46
CA LEU A 44 8.30 -1.49 -20.34
C LEU A 44 8.83 -1.48 -21.77
N ARG A 45 9.17 -0.31 -22.31
CA ARG A 45 9.56 -0.15 -23.72
C ARG A 45 11.02 -0.55 -23.98
N THR A 46 11.90 -0.32 -23.02
CA THR A 46 13.35 -0.48 -23.19
C THR A 46 13.93 -1.65 -22.40
N GLY A 47 13.23 -2.12 -21.35
CA GLY A 47 13.80 -3.06 -20.37
C GLY A 47 14.88 -2.45 -19.48
N ASP A 48 15.09 -1.13 -19.55
CA ASP A 48 16.13 -0.42 -18.82
C ASP A 48 15.59 0.18 -17.52
N TRP A 49 16.32 -0.03 -16.43
CA TRP A 49 15.94 0.37 -15.08
C TRP A 49 16.58 1.69 -14.61
N ARG A 50 17.34 2.39 -15.46
CA ARG A 50 18.15 3.58 -15.09
C ARG A 50 17.36 4.73 -14.47
N LEU A 51 16.09 4.90 -14.85
CA LEU A 51 15.25 5.99 -14.32
C LEU A 51 14.67 5.67 -12.94
N GLN A 52 14.65 4.41 -12.50
CA GLN A 52 14.01 4.04 -11.24
C GLN A 52 14.72 4.62 -10.01
N PRO A 53 16.07 4.59 -9.89
CA PRO A 53 16.76 5.22 -8.77
C PRO A 53 16.67 6.75 -8.75
N VAL A 54 16.44 7.37 -9.92
CA VAL A 54 16.21 8.82 -10.04
C VAL A 54 14.81 9.19 -9.59
N HIS A 55 13.81 8.37 -9.92
CA HIS A 55 12.42 8.55 -9.48
C HIS A 55 12.19 8.13 -8.02
N ILE A 56 13.08 7.33 -7.44
CA ILE A 56 13.05 6.91 -6.03
C ILE A 56 11.82 6.05 -5.68
N HIS A 57 11.29 5.31 -6.66
CA HIS A 57 10.15 4.42 -6.45
C HIS A 57 10.39 3.03 -7.06
N PRO A 58 10.07 1.94 -6.35
CA PRO A 58 10.00 0.61 -6.92
C PRO A 58 9.04 0.53 -8.12
N PRO A 59 9.30 -0.38 -9.07
CA PRO A 59 8.74 -0.29 -10.42
C PRO A 59 7.29 -0.74 -10.54
N LEU A 60 6.78 -1.58 -9.63
CA LEU A 60 5.54 -2.34 -9.88
C LEU A 60 4.36 -1.45 -10.22
N ALA A 61 4.10 -0.42 -9.41
CA ALA A 61 2.97 0.48 -9.64
C ALA A 61 3.13 1.28 -10.93
N ASN A 62 4.36 1.76 -11.19
CA ASN A 62 4.68 2.56 -12.38
C ASN A 62 4.47 1.74 -13.65
N VAL A 63 4.98 0.51 -13.67
CA VAL A 63 4.87 -0.42 -14.79
C VAL A 63 3.41 -0.81 -15.02
N MET A 64 2.65 -1.12 -13.95
CA MET A 64 1.22 -1.42 -14.08
C MET A 64 0.43 -0.24 -14.64
N ALA A 65 0.68 0.97 -14.12
CA ALA A 65 0.03 2.18 -14.60
C ALA A 65 0.38 2.48 -16.05
N ALA A 66 1.64 2.29 -16.47
CA ALA A 66 2.06 2.58 -17.83
C ALA A 66 1.74 1.49 -18.86
N ALA A 67 1.35 0.28 -18.44
CA ALA A 67 1.09 -0.82 -19.38
C ALA A 67 0.08 -0.46 -20.51
N PRO A 68 -1.03 0.25 -20.24
CA PRO A 68 -1.96 0.66 -21.29
C PRO A 68 -1.37 1.63 -22.33
N LEU A 69 -0.29 2.36 -22.00
CA LEU A 69 0.38 3.26 -22.94
C LEU A 69 1.12 2.49 -24.05
N LEU A 70 1.44 1.21 -23.86
CA LEU A 70 2.03 0.38 -24.92
C LEU A 70 1.08 0.18 -26.12
N LEU A 71 -0.21 0.44 -25.94
CA LEU A 71 -1.20 0.43 -27.01
C LEU A 71 -1.23 1.75 -27.81
N GLN A 72 -0.52 2.78 -27.36
CA GLN A 72 -0.41 4.08 -28.03
C GLN A 72 0.87 4.08 -28.89
N SER A 73 0.70 4.01 -30.21
CA SER A 73 1.83 3.90 -31.17
C SER A 73 2.54 5.23 -31.43
N ASP A 74 1.95 6.35 -31.02
CA ASP A 74 2.42 7.71 -31.27
C ASP A 74 3.25 8.29 -30.12
N LEU A 75 3.50 7.53 -29.05
CA LEU A 75 4.46 7.89 -28.02
C LEU A 75 5.90 7.71 -28.51
N PRO A 76 6.82 8.63 -28.16
CA PRO A 76 8.22 8.53 -28.57
C PRO A 76 8.88 7.28 -27.97
N ASP A 77 9.94 6.77 -28.64
CA ASP A 77 10.86 5.84 -27.96
C ASP A 77 11.69 6.65 -26.95
N PRO A 78 11.68 6.30 -25.65
CA PRO A 78 12.45 7.03 -24.65
C PRO A 78 13.94 7.13 -24.95
N ARG A 79 14.49 6.18 -25.73
CA ARG A 79 15.90 6.17 -26.15
C ARG A 79 16.26 7.29 -27.13
N THR A 80 15.29 7.88 -27.81
CA THR A 80 15.52 8.99 -28.74
C THR A 80 15.33 10.37 -28.10
N VAL A 81 14.97 10.42 -26.82
CA VAL A 81 14.74 11.68 -26.10
C VAL A 81 16.07 12.31 -25.68
N GLU A 82 16.24 13.59 -25.96
CA GLU A 82 17.39 14.37 -25.49
C GLU A 82 17.44 14.36 -23.95
N GLY A 83 18.52 13.83 -23.37
CA GLY A 83 18.63 13.59 -21.93
C GLY A 83 18.54 12.11 -21.51
N TRP A 84 18.30 11.18 -22.45
CA TRP A 84 18.33 9.74 -22.20
C TRP A 84 19.67 9.24 -21.62
N GLU A 85 20.79 9.71 -22.18
CA GLU A 85 22.14 9.27 -21.79
C GLU A 85 22.50 9.63 -20.34
N ILE A 86 21.93 10.73 -19.82
CA ILE A 86 22.13 11.16 -18.44
C ILE A 86 20.99 10.73 -17.50
N ALA A 87 20.10 9.83 -17.96
CA ALA A 87 18.93 9.38 -17.21
C ALA A 87 18.04 10.54 -16.71
N SER A 88 17.85 11.57 -17.55
CA SER A 88 17.05 12.75 -17.21
C SER A 88 15.56 12.40 -17.12
N LEU A 89 15.06 12.26 -15.88
CA LEU A 89 13.65 11.96 -15.62
C LEU A 89 12.73 13.08 -16.14
N SER A 90 13.12 14.34 -15.98
CA SER A 90 12.33 15.49 -16.46
C SER A 90 12.19 15.47 -17.97
N ALA A 91 13.28 15.27 -18.71
CA ALA A 91 13.24 15.27 -20.17
C ALA A 91 12.37 14.13 -20.74
N VAL A 92 12.48 12.93 -20.17
CA VAL A 92 11.65 11.79 -20.58
C VAL A 92 10.17 12.04 -20.21
N THR A 93 9.91 12.62 -19.04
CA THR A 93 8.54 12.97 -18.64
C THR A 93 7.93 14.05 -19.54
N ASP A 94 8.70 15.07 -19.91
CA ASP A 94 8.31 16.09 -20.87
C ASP A 94 7.90 15.44 -22.20
N ALA A 95 8.74 14.56 -22.75
CA ALA A 95 8.49 13.93 -24.04
C ALA A 95 7.28 12.97 -24.05
N VAL A 96 7.12 12.18 -22.99
CA VAL A 96 6.09 11.12 -22.91
C VAL A 96 4.73 11.66 -22.42
N VAL A 97 4.74 12.71 -21.60
CA VAL A 97 3.53 13.17 -20.90
C VAL A 97 3.19 14.62 -21.20
N TRP A 98 4.11 15.57 -20.97
CA TRP A 98 3.76 17.00 -21.01
C TRP A 98 3.71 17.62 -22.40
N ARG A 99 4.58 17.17 -23.30
CA ARG A 99 4.65 17.60 -24.71
C ARG A 99 3.96 16.61 -25.65
N TYR A 100 3.30 15.61 -25.09
CA TYR A 100 2.56 14.63 -25.89
C TYR A 100 1.38 15.33 -26.60
N PRO A 101 1.21 15.16 -27.93
CA PRO A 101 0.19 15.89 -28.70
C PRO A 101 -1.26 15.62 -28.28
N HIS A 102 -1.52 14.54 -27.55
CA HIS A 102 -2.86 14.14 -27.12
C HIS A 102 -2.96 14.01 -25.59
N PRO A 103 -2.85 15.12 -24.84
CA PRO A 103 -2.72 15.11 -23.38
C PRO A 103 -3.93 14.50 -22.63
N ALA A 104 -5.08 14.35 -23.30
CA ALA A 104 -6.25 13.70 -22.73
C ALA A 104 -6.16 12.16 -22.65
N ARG A 105 -5.21 11.52 -23.34
CA ARG A 105 -5.10 10.04 -23.40
C ARG A 105 -4.29 9.42 -22.24
N PRO A 106 -3.12 9.95 -21.85
CA PRO A 106 -2.26 9.29 -20.86
C PRO A 106 -2.89 9.17 -19.48
N ALA A 107 -3.65 10.19 -19.04
CA ALA A 107 -4.27 10.20 -17.72
C ALA A 107 -5.30 9.06 -17.52
N PRO A 108 -6.40 8.94 -18.29
CA PRO A 108 -7.36 7.85 -18.07
C PRO A 108 -6.73 6.46 -18.29
N ALA A 109 -5.81 6.33 -19.26
CA ALA A 109 -5.10 5.09 -19.52
C ALA A 109 -4.23 4.67 -18.31
N GLY A 110 -3.47 5.60 -17.74
CA GLY A 110 -2.59 5.33 -16.60
C GLY A 110 -3.32 5.15 -15.28
N ARG A 111 -4.45 5.84 -15.11
CA ARG A 111 -5.27 5.79 -13.88
C ARG A 111 -6.08 4.51 -13.76
N LEU A 112 -6.51 3.90 -14.88
CA LEU A 112 -7.34 2.70 -14.85
C LEU A 112 -6.68 1.53 -14.06
N PRO A 113 -5.41 1.15 -14.29
CA PRO A 113 -4.74 0.14 -13.46
C PRO A 113 -4.75 0.48 -11.97
N ILE A 114 -4.54 1.75 -11.59
CA ILE A 114 -4.58 2.17 -10.19
C ILE A 114 -5.98 2.04 -9.59
N ILE A 115 -7.01 2.44 -10.34
CA ILE A 115 -8.41 2.28 -9.92
C ILE A 115 -8.72 0.80 -9.70
N LEU A 116 -8.24 -0.10 -10.57
CA LEU A 116 -8.41 -1.54 -10.38
C LEU A 116 -7.71 -2.04 -9.11
N LEU A 117 -6.52 -1.52 -8.77
CA LEU A 117 -5.86 -1.83 -7.50
C LEU A 117 -6.69 -1.34 -6.30
N THR A 118 -7.29 -0.15 -6.39
CA THR A 118 -8.20 0.40 -5.37
C THR A 118 -9.46 -0.45 -5.21
N MET A 119 -10.03 -0.93 -6.32
CA MET A 119 -11.16 -1.85 -6.31
C MET A 119 -10.82 -3.19 -5.65
N LEU A 120 -9.65 -3.74 -5.94
CA LEU A 120 -9.15 -4.97 -5.30
C LEU A 120 -8.92 -4.75 -3.80
N LEU A 121 -8.37 -3.60 -3.41
CA LEU A 121 -8.19 -3.23 -2.01
C LEU A 121 -9.54 -3.15 -1.29
N ALA A 122 -10.54 -2.50 -1.90
CA ALA A 122 -11.89 -2.39 -1.35
C ALA A 122 -12.54 -3.76 -1.13
N ALA A 123 -12.47 -4.64 -2.13
CA ALA A 123 -12.99 -6.01 -2.03
C ALA A 123 -12.26 -6.83 -0.96
N LEU A 124 -10.95 -6.64 -0.83
CA LEU A 124 -10.12 -7.29 0.18
C LEU A 124 -10.45 -6.81 1.60
N VAL A 125 -10.60 -5.50 1.81
CA VAL A 125 -11.00 -4.90 3.10
C VAL A 125 -12.39 -5.38 3.50
N PHE A 126 -13.35 -5.36 2.57
CA PHE A 126 -14.68 -5.94 2.77
C PHE A 126 -14.58 -7.40 3.23
N ARG A 127 -13.81 -8.21 2.51
CA ARG A 127 -13.65 -9.63 2.82
C ARG A 127 -13.02 -9.84 4.18
N TRP A 128 -11.96 -9.09 4.52
CA TRP A 128 -11.28 -9.23 5.80
C TRP A 128 -12.16 -8.80 6.97
N ALA A 129 -12.85 -7.67 6.85
CA ALA A 129 -13.82 -7.22 7.84
C ALA A 129 -14.98 -8.22 7.99
N ALA A 130 -15.46 -8.82 6.89
CA ALA A 130 -16.49 -9.86 6.93
C ALA A 130 -16.03 -11.15 7.62
N ASP A 131 -14.77 -11.56 7.38
CA ASP A 131 -14.16 -12.71 8.07
C ASP A 131 -14.03 -12.46 9.58
N ARG A 132 -13.86 -11.20 10.01
CA ARG A 132 -13.67 -10.80 11.42
C ARG A 132 -14.95 -10.51 12.19
N TYR A 133 -15.92 -9.84 11.55
CA TYR A 133 -17.09 -9.25 12.21
C TYR A 133 -18.42 -9.64 11.54
N GLY A 134 -18.39 -10.53 10.55
CA GLY A 134 -19.58 -10.92 9.81
C GLY A 134 -19.96 -9.92 8.72
N MET A 135 -21.03 -10.23 7.98
CA MET A 135 -21.33 -9.56 6.72
C MET A 135 -21.57 -8.05 6.88
N TRP A 136 -22.25 -7.65 7.95
CA TRP A 136 -22.52 -6.24 8.22
C TRP A 136 -21.26 -5.45 8.57
N GLY A 137 -20.31 -6.06 9.28
CA GLY A 137 -18.98 -5.48 9.47
C GLY A 137 -18.24 -5.30 8.15
N GLY A 138 -18.30 -6.29 7.26
CA GLY A 138 -17.78 -6.19 5.90
C GLY A 138 -18.38 -5.00 5.13
N LEU A 139 -19.71 -4.91 5.10
CA LEU A 139 -20.45 -3.85 4.41
C LEU A 139 -20.15 -2.46 4.99
N LEU A 140 -20.02 -2.33 6.31
CA LEU A 140 -19.65 -1.07 6.95
C LEU A 140 -18.23 -0.64 6.56
N ALA A 141 -17.25 -1.56 6.58
CA ALA A 141 -15.89 -1.25 6.15
C ALA A 141 -15.84 -0.80 4.68
N LEU A 142 -16.59 -1.50 3.82
CA LEU A 142 -16.67 -1.17 2.40
C LEU A 142 -17.35 0.17 2.16
N ALA A 143 -18.42 0.49 2.89
CA ALA A 143 -19.10 1.77 2.79
C ALA A 143 -18.17 2.92 3.21
N LEU A 144 -17.46 2.79 4.33
CA LEU A 144 -16.49 3.80 4.77
C LEU A 144 -15.42 4.05 3.71
N LEU A 145 -14.90 2.98 3.09
CA LEU A 145 -13.88 3.08 2.05
C LEU A 145 -14.45 3.67 0.76
N ALA A 146 -15.65 3.25 0.33
CA ALA A 146 -16.29 3.69 -0.91
C ALA A 146 -16.71 5.17 -0.90
N PHE A 147 -16.84 5.78 0.28
CA PHE A 147 -17.21 7.17 0.47
C PHE A 147 -16.12 8.00 1.18
N ASP A 148 -14.89 7.49 1.31
CA ASP A 148 -13.77 8.27 1.84
C ASP A 148 -13.19 9.18 0.73
N PRO A 149 -13.28 10.51 0.88
CA PRO A 149 -12.81 11.44 -0.15
C PRO A 149 -11.29 11.35 -0.37
N ASN A 150 -10.48 11.05 0.66
CA ASN A 150 -9.04 10.89 0.49
C ASN A 150 -8.71 9.64 -0.33
N LEU A 151 -9.45 8.55 -0.08
CA LEU A 151 -9.24 7.31 -0.81
C LEU A 151 -9.76 7.39 -2.24
N ILE A 152 -10.86 8.09 -2.50
CA ILE A 152 -11.34 8.36 -3.86
C ILE A 152 -10.33 9.23 -4.63
N ALA A 153 -9.85 10.31 -4.00
CA ALA A 153 -8.88 11.22 -4.61
C ALA A 153 -7.56 10.50 -4.94
N HIS A 154 -6.93 9.84 -3.96
CA HIS A 154 -5.67 9.15 -4.19
C HIS A 154 -5.82 7.80 -4.91
N GLY A 155 -7.00 7.19 -4.86
CA GLY A 155 -7.30 5.90 -5.49
C GLY A 155 -7.45 5.95 -7.00
N SER A 156 -7.39 7.15 -7.58
CA SER A 156 -7.52 7.37 -9.02
C SER A 156 -6.34 8.13 -9.61
N LEU A 157 -5.29 8.44 -8.83
CA LEU A 157 -4.08 9.11 -9.32
C LEU A 157 -2.98 8.09 -9.62
N ILE A 158 -2.16 8.35 -10.64
CA ILE A 158 -1.00 7.52 -11.03
C ILE A 158 0.12 7.64 -10.00
N THR A 159 -0.04 6.96 -8.86
CA THR A 159 0.97 6.90 -7.79
C THR A 159 1.16 5.47 -7.27
N THR A 160 2.20 5.28 -6.45
CA THR A 160 2.53 3.99 -5.83
C THR A 160 1.66 3.62 -4.62
N ASP A 161 0.79 4.55 -4.17
CA ASP A 161 0.16 4.45 -2.85
C ASP A 161 -0.90 3.34 -2.77
N MET A 162 -1.69 3.16 -3.83
CA MET A 162 -2.71 2.10 -3.86
C MET A 162 -2.10 0.72 -4.01
N ALA A 163 -1.06 0.58 -4.82
CA ALA A 163 -0.32 -0.68 -4.97
C ALA A 163 0.26 -1.13 -3.62
N VAL A 164 1.02 -0.25 -2.95
CA VAL A 164 1.62 -0.61 -1.66
C VAL A 164 0.55 -0.89 -0.59
N THR A 165 -0.52 -0.10 -0.55
CA THR A 165 -1.62 -0.31 0.40
C THR A 165 -2.30 -1.66 0.17
N LEU A 166 -2.63 -1.99 -1.08
CA LEU A 166 -3.20 -3.29 -1.44
C LEU A 166 -2.30 -4.45 -0.99
N PHE A 167 -1.02 -4.44 -1.37
CA PHE A 167 -0.14 -5.57 -1.12
C PHE A 167 0.26 -5.70 0.35
N ILE A 168 0.32 -4.60 1.12
CA ILE A 168 0.42 -4.63 2.59
C ILE A 168 -0.80 -5.34 3.19
N VAL A 169 -2.01 -4.90 2.83
CA VAL A 169 -3.26 -5.46 3.36
C VAL A 169 -3.40 -6.93 2.94
N LEU A 170 -3.04 -7.27 1.70
CA LEU A 170 -3.09 -8.64 1.19
C LEU A 170 -2.12 -9.55 1.93
N THR A 171 -0.89 -9.10 2.15
CA THR A 171 0.11 -9.86 2.91
C THR A 171 -0.40 -10.16 4.32
N LEU A 172 -0.93 -9.16 5.02
CA LEU A 172 -1.40 -9.32 6.39
C LEU A 172 -2.71 -10.10 6.48
N TYR A 173 -3.58 -9.99 5.48
CA TYR A 173 -4.80 -10.81 5.36
C TYR A 173 -4.46 -12.29 5.15
N LEU A 174 -3.57 -12.60 4.22
CA LEU A 174 -3.12 -13.97 3.96
C LEU A 174 -2.40 -14.55 5.18
N LEU A 175 -1.59 -13.73 5.85
CA LEU A 175 -0.91 -14.10 7.09
C LEU A 175 -1.91 -14.36 8.22
N ASP A 176 -2.94 -13.53 8.40
CA ASP A 176 -4.02 -13.77 9.36
C ASP A 176 -4.71 -15.12 9.10
N ARG A 177 -5.01 -15.42 7.84
CA ARG A 177 -5.58 -16.72 7.44
C ARG A 177 -4.64 -17.90 7.65
N TYR A 178 -3.34 -17.72 7.40
CA TYR A 178 -2.33 -18.73 7.67
C TYR A 178 -2.20 -18.99 9.17
N ARG A 179 -2.17 -17.94 10.01
CA ARG A 179 -2.05 -18.07 11.47
C ARG A 179 -3.26 -18.76 12.11
N ARG A 180 -4.47 -18.54 11.58
CA ARG A 180 -5.70 -19.22 12.03
C ARG A 180 -5.73 -20.70 11.65
N ARG A 181 -5.26 -21.03 10.45
CA ARG A 181 -5.21 -22.40 9.92
C ARG A 181 -3.92 -22.58 9.12
N PRO A 182 -2.81 -22.96 9.79
CA PRO A 182 -1.51 -23.13 9.16
C PRO A 182 -1.61 -24.15 8.04
N SER A 183 -1.16 -23.75 6.85
CA SER A 183 -1.20 -24.60 5.66
C SER A 183 0.00 -24.28 4.78
N PRO A 184 0.82 -25.26 4.41
CA PRO A 184 1.98 -25.03 3.56
C PRO A 184 1.59 -24.48 2.19
N ARG A 185 0.34 -24.71 1.74
CA ARG A 185 -0.18 -24.16 0.48
C ARG A 185 -0.44 -22.65 0.52
N ARG A 186 -0.64 -22.07 1.72
CA ARG A 186 -0.94 -20.63 1.89
C ARG A 186 0.31 -19.78 2.11
N LEU A 187 1.37 -20.38 2.62
CA LEU A 187 2.61 -19.67 2.93
C LEU A 187 3.26 -19.05 1.67
N PRO A 188 3.29 -19.72 0.50
CA PRO A 188 3.78 -19.10 -0.72
C PRO A 188 3.05 -17.82 -1.10
N ALA A 189 1.72 -17.78 -0.94
CA ALA A 189 0.95 -16.59 -1.23
C ALA A 189 1.32 -15.41 -0.31
N VAL A 190 1.70 -15.67 0.95
CA VAL A 190 2.22 -14.63 1.87
C VAL A 190 3.54 -14.07 1.36
N GLY A 191 4.48 -14.94 0.97
CA GLY A 191 5.78 -14.52 0.42
C GLY A 191 5.64 -13.73 -0.87
N VAL A 192 4.81 -14.21 -1.81
CA VAL A 192 4.54 -13.50 -3.07
C VAL A 192 3.90 -12.13 -2.81
N ALA A 193 2.87 -12.05 -1.95
CA ALA A 193 2.25 -10.77 -1.62
C ALA A 193 3.23 -9.79 -0.95
N LEU A 194 4.12 -10.29 -0.08
CA LEU A 194 5.18 -9.48 0.54
C LEU A 194 6.17 -8.96 -0.51
N GLY A 195 6.60 -9.79 -1.45
CA GLY A 195 7.47 -9.37 -2.55
C GLY A 195 6.83 -8.30 -3.44
N MET A 196 5.54 -8.44 -3.74
CA MET A 196 4.77 -7.42 -4.48
C MET A 196 4.64 -6.11 -3.69
N ALA A 197 4.50 -6.17 -2.36
CA ALA A 197 4.50 -4.98 -1.52
C ALA A 197 5.84 -4.24 -1.58
N LEU A 198 6.96 -4.97 -1.47
CA LEU A 198 8.32 -4.43 -1.60
C LEU A 198 8.58 -3.82 -2.98
N ALA A 199 8.03 -4.45 -4.03
CA ALA A 199 8.11 -3.96 -5.39
C ALA A 199 7.20 -2.74 -5.66
N SER A 200 6.29 -2.39 -4.75
CA SER A 200 5.36 -1.26 -4.89
C SER A 200 5.91 0.06 -4.33
N LYS A 201 6.48 0.03 -3.12
CA LYS A 201 7.02 1.24 -2.46
C LYS A 201 8.02 0.86 -1.37
N VAL A 202 9.07 1.67 -1.20
CA VAL A 202 10.13 1.43 -0.20
C VAL A 202 9.58 1.37 1.23
N SER A 203 8.50 2.09 1.53
CA SER A 203 7.86 2.06 2.86
C SER A 203 7.29 0.68 3.24
N ALA A 204 7.11 -0.23 2.28
CA ALA A 204 6.77 -1.63 2.57
C ALA A 204 7.91 -2.41 3.23
N LEU A 205 9.15 -1.89 3.28
CA LEU A 205 10.25 -2.54 4.01
C LEU A 205 9.89 -2.81 5.48
N LEU A 206 9.09 -1.95 6.11
CA LEU A 206 8.60 -2.17 7.48
C LEU A 206 7.73 -3.42 7.64
N LEU A 207 7.14 -3.91 6.54
CA LEU A 207 6.34 -5.12 6.51
C LEU A 207 7.19 -6.37 6.73
N VAL A 208 8.48 -6.37 6.34
CA VAL A 208 9.40 -7.50 6.48
C VAL A 208 9.58 -7.93 7.95
N PRO A 209 10.04 -7.05 8.87
CA PRO A 209 10.15 -7.41 10.28
C PRO A 209 8.78 -7.68 10.90
N THR A 210 7.71 -7.01 10.42
CA THR A 210 6.35 -7.27 10.89
C THR A 210 5.90 -8.69 10.58
N VAL A 211 6.06 -9.16 9.34
CA VAL A 211 5.71 -10.52 8.92
C VAL A 211 6.56 -11.55 9.67
N GLY A 212 7.86 -11.31 9.79
CA GLY A 212 8.77 -12.17 10.58
C GLY A 212 8.28 -12.32 12.02
N LEU A 213 8.02 -11.21 12.70
CA LEU A 213 7.52 -11.22 14.08
C LEU A 213 6.16 -11.93 14.20
N LEU A 214 5.22 -11.66 13.30
CA LEU A 214 3.89 -12.31 13.34
C LEU A 214 3.95 -13.82 13.10
N LEU A 215 4.92 -14.32 12.31
CA LEU A 215 5.18 -15.75 12.13
C LEU A 215 5.86 -16.37 13.36
N LEU A 216 6.75 -15.66 14.04
CA LEU A 216 7.33 -16.10 15.31
C LEU A 216 6.26 -16.15 16.43
N LEU A 217 5.27 -15.26 16.39
CA LEU A 217 4.09 -15.21 17.27
C LEU A 217 2.97 -16.20 16.87
N LEU A 218 3.28 -17.25 16.10
CA LEU A 218 2.36 -18.39 15.91
C LEU A 218 2.09 -19.09 17.27
N PRO A 219 0.90 -19.68 17.47
CA PRO A 219 0.55 -20.37 18.72
C PRO A 219 1.59 -21.42 19.14
N GLN A 220 1.75 -21.61 20.45
CA GLN A 220 2.83 -22.41 21.07
C GLN A 220 2.91 -23.89 20.65
N VAL A 221 1.87 -24.41 20.00
CA VAL A 221 1.81 -25.77 19.43
C VAL A 221 2.79 -26.03 18.28
N HIS A 222 3.40 -25.01 17.68
CA HIS A 222 4.45 -25.19 16.68
C HIS A 222 5.86 -25.05 17.27
N PRO A 223 6.77 -26.02 17.06
CA PRO A 223 8.17 -25.89 17.47
C PRO A 223 8.83 -24.68 16.79
N LEU A 224 9.77 -24.04 17.48
CA LEU A 224 10.45 -22.82 17.00
C LEU A 224 11.03 -22.99 15.59
N LEU A 225 11.62 -24.16 15.30
CA LEU A 225 12.18 -24.49 13.99
C LEU A 225 11.16 -24.38 12.85
N ARG A 226 9.90 -24.77 13.07
CA ARG A 226 8.84 -24.63 12.05
C ARG A 226 8.45 -23.17 11.82
N ARG A 227 8.52 -22.32 12.85
CA ARG A 227 8.22 -20.88 12.73
C ARG A 227 9.33 -20.16 11.97
N LEU A 228 10.59 -20.48 12.31
CA LEU A 228 11.77 -20.00 11.59
C LEU A 228 11.76 -20.45 10.14
N GLY A 229 11.47 -21.73 9.87
CA GLY A 229 11.32 -22.26 8.52
C GLY A 229 10.20 -21.56 7.73
N ALA A 230 9.06 -21.29 8.36
CA ALA A 230 7.98 -20.56 7.72
C ALA A 230 8.36 -19.10 7.39
N ALA A 231 9.05 -18.42 8.31
CA ALA A 231 9.57 -17.08 8.07
C ALA A 231 10.59 -17.08 6.93
N LEU A 232 11.54 -18.02 6.93
CA LEU A 232 12.54 -18.16 5.88
C LEU A 232 11.90 -18.40 4.50
N VAL A 233 10.95 -19.33 4.40
CA VAL A 233 10.24 -19.60 3.13
C VAL A 233 9.48 -18.37 2.65
N ALA A 234 8.79 -17.65 3.53
CA ALA A 234 8.10 -16.42 3.15
C ALA A 234 9.07 -15.34 2.65
N LEU A 235 10.23 -15.17 3.32
CA LEU A 235 11.26 -14.21 2.93
C LEU A 235 11.94 -14.59 1.61
N LEU A 236 12.26 -15.87 1.39
CA LEU A 236 12.83 -16.36 0.14
C LEU A 236 11.88 -16.12 -1.04
N LEU A 237 10.59 -16.41 -0.86
CA LEU A 237 9.58 -16.18 -1.90
C LEU A 237 9.31 -14.69 -2.13
N ALA A 238 9.40 -13.86 -1.09
CA ALA A 238 9.35 -12.41 -1.24
C ALA A 238 10.54 -11.89 -2.06
N GLY A 239 11.75 -12.35 -1.75
CA GLY A 239 12.97 -12.03 -2.50
C GLY A 239 12.90 -12.51 -3.96
N LEU A 240 12.43 -13.73 -4.20
CA LEU A 240 12.24 -14.28 -5.55
C LEU A 240 11.20 -13.47 -6.35
N THR A 241 10.08 -13.12 -5.73
CA THR A 241 9.03 -12.32 -6.37
C THR A 241 9.54 -10.92 -6.71
N LEU A 242 10.25 -10.28 -5.77
CA LEU A 242 10.89 -9.00 -6.00
C LEU A 242 11.86 -9.09 -7.18
N TRP A 243 12.75 -10.09 -7.18
CA TRP A 243 13.71 -10.30 -8.25
C TRP A 243 13.04 -10.54 -9.62
N ALA A 244 11.95 -11.30 -9.64
CA ALA A 244 11.14 -11.50 -10.85
C ALA A 244 10.50 -10.20 -11.37
N VAL A 245 10.04 -9.30 -10.50
CA VAL A 245 9.51 -7.98 -10.92
C VAL A 245 10.59 -7.13 -11.59
N TYR A 246 11.85 -7.26 -11.19
CA TYR A 246 13.00 -6.65 -11.88
C TYR A 246 13.49 -7.46 -13.09
N GLY A 247 12.70 -8.40 -13.62
CA GLY A 247 13.09 -9.21 -14.77
C GLY A 247 14.32 -10.09 -14.52
N PHE A 248 14.50 -10.55 -13.28
CA PHE A 248 15.69 -11.28 -12.84
C PHE A 248 17.02 -10.52 -13.01
N GLN A 249 16.97 -9.18 -12.98
CA GLN A 249 18.16 -8.33 -13.07
C GLN A 249 19.23 -8.76 -12.05
N VAL A 250 20.46 -8.91 -12.53
CA VAL A 250 21.67 -9.02 -11.70
C VAL A 250 22.62 -7.92 -12.16
N ALA A 251 23.01 -7.03 -11.25
CA ALA A 251 23.91 -5.93 -11.58
C ALA A 251 24.82 -5.55 -10.40
N SER A 252 25.93 -4.90 -10.71
CA SER A 252 26.88 -4.39 -9.72
C SER A 252 26.46 -3.00 -9.24
N LEU A 253 26.70 -2.72 -7.97
CA LEU A 253 26.50 -1.38 -7.38
C LEU A 253 27.81 -0.86 -6.81
N PRO A 254 28.05 0.46 -6.85
CA PRO A 254 29.18 1.07 -6.17
C PRO A 254 29.26 0.64 -4.70
N GLY A 255 30.44 0.21 -4.26
CA GLY A 255 30.69 -0.25 -2.89
C GLY A 255 30.28 -1.69 -2.59
N ILE A 256 29.76 -2.47 -3.56
CA ILE A 256 29.52 -3.91 -3.41
C ILE A 256 30.43 -4.64 -4.40
N PRO A 257 31.31 -5.56 -3.93
CA PRO A 257 32.36 -6.14 -4.78
C PRO A 257 31.86 -7.19 -5.79
N PHE A 258 30.63 -7.66 -5.66
CA PHE A 258 30.01 -8.66 -6.53
C PHE A 258 28.63 -8.20 -6.99
N PRO A 259 28.16 -8.68 -8.17
CA PRO A 259 26.83 -8.34 -8.66
C PRO A 259 25.75 -8.99 -7.79
N ILE A 260 24.64 -8.29 -7.57
CA ILE A 260 23.54 -8.74 -6.71
C ILE A 260 22.20 -8.79 -7.48
N PRO A 261 21.28 -9.70 -7.10
CA PRO A 261 19.95 -9.74 -7.67
C PRO A 261 19.15 -8.47 -7.29
N ALA A 262 18.32 -7.98 -8.21
CA ALA A 262 17.49 -6.78 -8.04
C ALA A 262 18.28 -5.56 -7.53
N ALA A 263 19.52 -5.38 -8.02
CA ALA A 263 20.42 -4.30 -7.63
C ALA A 263 19.75 -2.92 -7.70
N THR A 264 18.90 -2.67 -8.71
CA THR A 264 18.18 -1.39 -8.80
C THR A 264 17.30 -1.12 -7.58
N HIS A 265 16.73 -2.14 -6.94
CA HIS A 265 15.94 -1.94 -5.71
C HIS A 265 16.77 -1.35 -4.57
N LEU A 266 18.00 -1.84 -4.41
CA LEU A 266 18.93 -1.30 -3.41
C LEU A 266 19.42 0.10 -3.80
N ALA A 267 19.61 0.38 -5.09
CA ALA A 267 19.92 1.73 -5.56
C ALA A 267 18.80 2.73 -5.22
N ILE A 268 17.53 2.36 -5.45
CA ILE A 268 16.36 3.17 -5.06
C ILE A 268 16.36 3.45 -3.56
N TYR A 269 16.64 2.44 -2.74
CA TYR A 269 16.73 2.62 -1.29
C TYR A 269 17.83 3.60 -0.89
N ARG A 270 19.02 3.50 -1.51
CA ARG A 270 20.13 4.45 -1.27
C ARG A 270 19.77 5.87 -1.70
N SER A 271 19.13 6.05 -2.86
CA SER A 271 18.62 7.35 -3.30
C SER A 271 17.62 7.93 -2.30
N LEU A 272 16.72 7.11 -1.75
CA LEU A 272 15.76 7.57 -0.74
C LEU A 272 16.44 8.00 0.56
N GLN A 273 17.43 7.25 1.03
CA GLN A 273 18.18 7.62 2.23
C GLN A 273 18.90 8.95 2.05
N GLU A 274 19.48 9.19 0.88
CA GLU A 274 20.13 10.45 0.57
C GLU A 274 19.11 11.59 0.51
N HIS A 275 17.97 11.37 -0.12
CA HIS A 275 16.86 12.33 -0.12
C HIS A 275 16.38 12.66 1.30
N TYR A 276 16.27 11.68 2.21
CA TYR A 276 15.93 11.91 3.61
C TYR A 276 16.97 12.72 4.38
N ARG A 277 18.25 12.63 4.02
CA ARG A 277 19.34 13.41 4.62
C ARG A 277 19.34 14.86 4.16
N LEU A 278 19.07 15.09 2.89
CA LEU A 278 18.95 16.43 2.31
C LEU A 278 17.74 17.20 2.85
N GLY A 279 16.70 16.48 3.31
CA GLY A 279 15.47 17.07 3.81
C GLY A 279 14.48 17.39 2.69
N HIS A 280 13.30 17.87 3.07
CA HIS A 280 12.26 18.23 2.11
C HIS A 280 11.51 19.47 2.61
N PRO A 281 11.36 20.52 1.78
CA PRO A 281 10.52 21.66 2.12
C PRO A 281 9.10 21.22 2.45
N ALA A 282 8.59 21.64 3.59
CA ALA A 282 7.26 21.33 4.08
C ALA A 282 6.61 22.57 4.69
N PHE A 283 5.28 22.60 4.66
CA PHE A 283 4.47 23.66 5.25
C PHE A 283 3.46 23.07 6.24
N LEU A 284 3.40 23.64 7.44
CA LEU A 284 2.43 23.27 8.46
C LEU A 284 2.05 24.49 9.30
N MET A 285 0.75 24.79 9.39
CA MET A 285 0.18 25.81 10.28
C MET A 285 0.89 27.19 10.19
N GLY A 286 1.13 27.66 8.97
CA GLY A 286 1.76 28.98 8.74
C GLY A 286 3.28 28.98 8.84
N ARG A 287 3.92 27.81 9.01
CA ARG A 287 5.38 27.69 9.11
C ARG A 287 5.92 26.88 7.93
N ASN A 288 6.98 27.40 7.32
CA ASN A 288 7.83 26.64 6.41
C ASN A 288 8.95 25.96 7.22
N GLY A 289 9.28 24.73 6.87
CA GLY A 289 10.39 23.99 7.45
C GLY A 289 11.08 23.15 6.38
N GLU A 290 12.39 22.98 6.52
CA GLU A 290 13.19 22.08 5.64
C GLU A 290 13.26 20.66 6.22
N ARG A 291 12.73 20.46 7.42
CA ARG A 291 12.63 19.19 8.15
C ARG A 291 11.20 18.99 8.62
N GLY A 292 10.76 17.74 8.65
CA GLY A 292 9.43 17.37 9.12
C GLY A 292 9.17 17.65 10.61
N TRP A 293 7.90 17.77 10.97
CA TRP A 293 7.40 17.86 12.34
C TRP A 293 6.83 16.52 12.78
N TRP A 294 7.19 16.06 13.97
CA TRP A 294 6.67 14.79 14.51
C TRP A 294 5.13 14.74 14.57
N TYR A 295 4.49 15.92 14.73
CA TYR A 295 3.03 16.06 14.81
C TYR A 295 2.36 16.36 13.47
N TYR A 296 3.10 16.43 12.36
CA TYR A 296 2.54 16.70 11.02
C TYR A 296 1.44 15.70 10.66
N PHE A 297 1.75 14.40 10.74
CA PHE A 297 0.79 13.36 10.37
C PHE A 297 -0.42 13.26 11.30
N PRO A 298 -0.28 13.34 12.65
CA PRO A 298 -1.43 13.48 13.53
C PRO A 298 -2.34 14.66 13.18
N VAL A 299 -1.78 15.83 12.89
CA VAL A 299 -2.54 17.03 12.50
C VAL A 299 -3.19 16.84 11.13
N ALA A 300 -2.45 16.36 10.14
CA ALA A 300 -2.98 16.07 8.81
C ALA A 300 -4.10 15.02 8.89
N PHE A 301 -3.96 14.02 9.76
CA PHE A 301 -4.99 13.02 10.00
C PHE A 301 -6.26 13.64 10.56
N ALA A 302 -6.15 14.47 11.60
CA ALA A 302 -7.30 15.12 12.22
C ALA A 302 -8.00 16.11 11.28
N LEU A 303 -7.24 16.83 10.45
CA LEU A 303 -7.79 17.86 9.55
C LEU A 303 -8.36 17.28 8.25
N LYS A 304 -7.75 16.24 7.68
CA LYS A 304 -8.15 15.71 6.37
C LYS A 304 -9.06 14.48 6.45
N THR A 305 -9.15 13.81 7.59
CA THR A 305 -10.07 12.68 7.76
C THR A 305 -11.48 13.21 8.03
N PRO A 306 -12.52 12.74 7.31
CA PRO A 306 -13.89 13.22 7.53
C PRO A 306 -14.36 13.07 8.98
N LEU A 307 -15.08 14.06 9.49
CA LEU A 307 -15.65 14.05 10.85
C LEU A 307 -16.43 12.77 11.18
N PRO A 308 -17.31 12.24 10.29
CA PRO A 308 -18.01 10.97 10.57
C PRO A 308 -17.06 9.81 10.85
N MET A 309 -15.94 9.71 10.12
CA MET A 309 -14.95 8.66 10.33
C MET A 309 -14.21 8.83 11.66
N LEU A 310 -13.85 10.07 12.04
CA LEU A 310 -13.22 10.36 13.33
C LEU A 310 -14.16 10.02 14.50
N LEU A 311 -15.44 10.40 14.42
CA LEU A 311 -16.44 10.08 15.43
C LEU A 311 -16.67 8.57 15.57
N LEU A 312 -16.77 7.85 14.44
CA LEU A 312 -16.90 6.40 14.45
C LEU A 312 -15.67 5.69 15.01
N LEU A 313 -14.46 6.19 14.72
CA LEU A 313 -13.22 5.69 15.31
C LEU A 313 -13.21 5.88 16.84
N ALA A 314 -13.53 7.07 17.31
CA ALA A 314 -13.62 7.37 18.74
C ALA A 314 -14.66 6.47 19.42
N PHE A 315 -15.85 6.33 18.83
CA PHE A 315 -16.91 5.47 19.36
C PHE A 315 -16.48 3.99 19.40
N ALA A 316 -15.88 3.48 18.33
CA ALA A 316 -15.34 2.11 18.28
C ALA A 316 -14.24 1.87 19.33
N ALA A 317 -13.40 2.87 19.61
CA ALA A 317 -12.38 2.81 20.66
C ALA A 317 -13.02 2.79 22.06
N ILE A 318 -13.97 3.68 22.35
CA ILE A 318 -14.70 3.73 23.63
C ILE A 318 -15.42 2.40 23.88
N CYS A 319 -16.14 1.87 22.89
CA CYS A 319 -16.80 0.56 23.01
C CYS A 319 -15.80 -0.56 23.34
N LYS A 320 -14.63 -0.58 22.67
CA LYS A 320 -13.58 -1.58 22.94
C LYS A 320 -13.05 -1.46 24.38
N LEU A 321 -12.77 -0.25 24.86
CA LEU A 321 -12.26 0.01 26.20
C LEU A 321 -13.29 -0.35 27.28
N ARG A 322 -14.56 0.00 27.09
CA ARG A 322 -15.63 -0.38 28.04
C ARG A 322 -15.80 -1.90 28.14
N ILE A 323 -15.79 -2.61 27.01
CA ILE A 323 -15.85 -4.08 27.01
C ILE A 323 -14.63 -4.69 27.70
N ALA A 324 -13.44 -4.11 27.53
CA ALA A 324 -12.22 -4.56 28.21
C ALA A 324 -12.31 -4.34 29.74
N ASN A 325 -12.81 -3.18 30.18
CA ASN A 325 -12.97 -2.88 31.61
C ASN A 325 -14.06 -3.73 32.30
N CYS A 326 -15.15 -4.06 31.61
CA CYS A 326 -16.18 -4.97 32.15
C CYS A 326 -15.71 -6.43 32.25
N LYS A 327 -14.66 -6.79 31.50
CA LYS A 327 -14.02 -8.10 31.58
C LYS A 327 -12.75 -7.98 32.41
N LEU A 328 -12.89 -7.97 33.73
CA LEU A 328 -11.80 -8.19 34.68
C LEU A 328 -11.30 -9.64 34.51
N GLN A 329 -10.56 -9.90 33.43
CA GLN A 329 -10.18 -11.23 32.99
C GLN A 329 -8.65 -11.31 32.94
N SER A 330 -8.12 -12.48 33.33
CA SER A 330 -6.69 -12.72 33.58
C SER A 330 -5.76 -12.19 32.48
N ALA A 331 -4.55 -11.77 32.87
CA ALA A 331 -3.51 -11.28 31.96
C ALA A 331 -3.26 -12.20 30.74
N ILE A 332 -3.45 -13.51 30.92
CA ILE A 332 -3.30 -14.55 29.89
C ILE A 332 -4.36 -14.41 28.78
N CYS A 333 -5.62 -14.16 29.12
CA CYS A 333 -6.70 -13.95 28.14
C CYS A 333 -6.44 -12.70 27.29
N ASN A 334 -5.91 -11.66 27.92
CA ASN A 334 -5.54 -10.41 27.24
C ASN A 334 -4.38 -10.62 26.26
N LEU A 335 -3.36 -11.40 26.65
CA LEU A 335 -2.22 -11.72 25.78
C LEU A 335 -2.64 -12.55 24.56
N GLN A 336 -3.46 -13.60 24.74
CA GLN A 336 -3.95 -14.41 23.62
C GLN A 336 -4.83 -13.60 22.65
N SER A 337 -5.70 -12.73 23.18
CA SER A 337 -6.51 -11.82 22.36
C SER A 337 -5.65 -10.82 21.59
N ALA A 338 -4.59 -10.29 22.21
CA ALA A 338 -3.63 -9.41 21.56
C ALA A 338 -2.88 -10.12 20.44
N ILE A 339 -2.38 -11.34 20.69
CA ILE A 339 -1.71 -12.16 19.66
C ILE A 339 -2.65 -12.45 18.49
N ARG A 340 -3.92 -12.81 18.74
CA ARG A 340 -4.91 -13.05 17.68
C ARG A 340 -5.23 -11.81 16.84
N ASN A 341 -5.20 -10.63 17.44
CA ASN A 341 -5.48 -9.37 16.76
C ASN A 341 -4.23 -8.69 16.19
N SER A 342 -3.03 -9.20 16.50
CA SER A 342 -1.76 -8.60 16.08
C SER A 342 -1.61 -8.32 14.57
N PRO A 343 -2.15 -9.10 13.60
CA PRO A 343 -2.09 -8.72 12.19
C PRO A 343 -2.80 -7.40 11.86
N LEU A 344 -3.81 -7.02 12.65
CA LEU A 344 -4.58 -5.79 12.48
C LEU A 344 -4.00 -4.60 13.28
N THR A 345 -3.06 -4.83 14.19
CA THR A 345 -2.57 -3.79 15.11
C THR A 345 -1.07 -3.56 15.03
N LEU A 346 -0.27 -4.60 14.81
CA LEU A 346 1.19 -4.48 14.85
C LEU A 346 1.70 -3.60 13.70
N PHE A 347 1.36 -3.94 12.45
CA PHE A 347 1.79 -3.15 11.31
C PHE A 347 1.27 -1.70 11.38
N PRO A 348 -0.03 -1.44 11.61
CA PRO A 348 -0.52 -0.06 11.71
C PRO A 348 0.14 0.74 12.83
N ALA A 349 0.43 0.12 13.98
CA ALA A 349 1.11 0.78 15.08
C ALA A 349 2.57 1.12 14.72
N LEU A 350 3.33 0.16 14.17
CA LEU A 350 4.71 0.39 13.74
C LEU A 350 4.78 1.44 12.64
N TYR A 351 3.85 1.39 11.68
CA TYR A 351 3.80 2.33 10.57
C TYR A 351 3.43 3.74 11.04
N ALA A 352 2.41 3.88 11.90
CA ALA A 352 2.06 5.15 12.52
C ALA A 352 3.21 5.72 13.36
N LEU A 353 3.91 4.88 14.12
CA LEU A 353 5.10 5.28 14.88
C LEU A 353 6.21 5.77 13.95
N SER A 354 6.48 5.04 12.85
CA SER A 354 7.49 5.45 11.88
C SER A 354 7.16 6.79 11.21
N ALA A 355 5.88 7.09 11.01
CA ALA A 355 5.44 8.36 10.44
C ALA A 355 5.77 9.55 11.36
N LEU A 356 5.76 9.36 12.69
CA LEU A 356 6.14 10.42 13.66
C LEU A 356 7.62 10.81 13.59
N PHE A 357 8.46 9.98 12.99
CA PHE A 357 9.90 10.21 12.83
C PHE A 357 10.31 10.48 11.37
N SER A 358 9.33 10.63 10.46
CA SER A 358 9.60 10.97 9.07
C SER A 358 10.13 12.40 8.96
N SER A 359 11.18 12.61 8.17
CA SER A 359 11.65 13.95 7.79
C SER A 359 10.92 14.51 6.57
N VAL A 360 10.08 13.71 5.92
CA VAL A 360 9.38 14.04 4.67
C VAL A 360 7.87 14.12 4.92
N ASP A 361 7.39 15.35 4.98
CA ASP A 361 6.02 15.73 5.34
C ASP A 361 5.25 16.26 4.13
N ILE A 362 5.10 15.40 3.12
CA ILE A 362 4.54 15.77 1.80
C ILE A 362 3.09 15.30 1.63
N GLY A 363 2.32 15.36 2.70
CA GLY A 363 0.87 15.23 2.66
C GLY A 363 0.29 13.88 3.12
N TYR A 364 -1.05 13.86 3.16
CA TYR A 364 -1.85 12.79 3.75
C TYR A 364 -1.68 11.43 3.06
N ARG A 365 -1.23 11.40 1.80
CA ARG A 365 -1.01 10.16 1.03
C ARG A 365 -0.14 9.13 1.75
N HIS A 366 0.78 9.57 2.60
CA HIS A 366 1.62 8.67 3.38
C HIS A 366 0.86 7.87 4.46
N LEU A 367 -0.36 8.29 4.82
CA LEU A 367 -1.23 7.59 5.78
C LEU A 367 -2.18 6.59 5.12
N LEU A 368 -2.25 6.55 3.78
CA LEU A 368 -3.13 5.62 3.05
C LEU A 368 -2.95 4.15 3.47
N PRO A 369 -1.72 3.64 3.73
CA PRO A 369 -1.53 2.28 4.22
C PRO A 369 -2.19 1.99 5.57
N LEU A 370 -2.53 3.01 6.37
CA LEU A 370 -3.20 2.84 7.67
C LEU A 370 -4.73 2.73 7.54
N LEU A 371 -5.33 3.41 6.56
CA LEU A 371 -6.79 3.56 6.48
C LEU A 371 -7.56 2.24 6.42
N PRO A 372 -7.14 1.21 5.64
CA PRO A 372 -7.80 -0.09 5.64
C PRO A 372 -7.99 -0.69 7.04
N PHE A 373 -6.99 -0.54 7.91
CA PHE A 373 -7.03 -1.06 9.27
C PHE A 373 -7.97 -0.26 10.16
N LEU A 374 -8.06 1.04 9.93
CA LEU A 374 -9.02 1.92 10.61
C LEU A 374 -10.46 1.56 10.22
N TYR A 375 -10.74 1.34 8.93
CA TYR A 375 -12.07 0.88 8.49
C TYR A 375 -12.43 -0.49 9.07
N ILE A 376 -11.50 -1.44 9.06
CA ILE A 376 -11.70 -2.76 9.70
C ILE A 376 -11.89 -2.61 11.22
N PHE A 377 -11.23 -1.66 11.86
CA PHE A 377 -11.43 -1.41 13.29
C PHE A 377 -12.84 -0.89 13.58
N VAL A 378 -13.35 0.07 12.80
CA VAL A 378 -14.71 0.61 12.91
C VAL A 378 -15.76 -0.44 12.58
N ALA A 379 -15.49 -1.34 11.62
CA ALA A 379 -16.38 -2.42 11.19
C ALA A 379 -16.95 -3.28 12.33
N ARG A 380 -16.23 -3.36 13.46
CA ARG A 380 -16.67 -4.09 14.66
C ARG A 380 -17.98 -3.58 15.26
N LEU A 381 -18.32 -2.31 15.03
CA LEU A 381 -19.56 -1.72 15.50
C LEU A 381 -20.79 -2.41 14.89
N ALA A 382 -20.63 -2.97 13.69
CA ALA A 382 -21.65 -3.73 12.98
C ALA A 382 -21.43 -5.25 13.09
N ALA A 383 -20.72 -5.72 14.14
CA ALA A 383 -20.44 -7.13 14.29
C ALA A 383 -21.73 -7.96 14.50
N ASP A 384 -21.90 -9.03 13.73
CA ASP A 384 -23.02 -9.97 13.92
C ASP A 384 -22.85 -10.69 15.27
N ARG A 385 -23.62 -10.25 16.29
CA ARG A 385 -23.59 -10.83 17.66
C ARG A 385 -23.91 -12.33 17.71
N ARG A 386 -24.42 -12.90 16.62
CA ARG A 386 -24.77 -14.33 16.48
C ARG A 386 -23.59 -15.22 16.09
N ARG A 387 -22.43 -14.66 15.72
CA ARG A 387 -21.19 -15.41 15.53
C ARG A 387 -20.24 -15.08 16.68
N PRO A 388 -19.96 -16.01 17.62
CA PRO A 388 -18.84 -15.80 18.51
C PRO A 388 -17.59 -15.60 17.65
N THR A 389 -16.82 -14.57 17.97
CA THR A 389 -15.54 -14.29 17.34
C THR A 389 -14.62 -15.49 17.58
N ALA A 390 -14.52 -16.37 16.57
CA ALA A 390 -13.69 -17.56 16.61
C ALA A 390 -12.20 -17.22 16.81
#